data_AF-A0AAD5J0C8-F1
#
_entry.id   AF-A0AAD5J0C8-F1
#
_cell.length_a   1.000
_cell.length_b   1.000
_cell.length_c   1.000
_cell.angle_alpha   90.00
_cell.angle_beta   90.00
_cell.angle_gamma   90.00
#
_symmetry.space_group_name_H-M   'P 1'
#
loop_
_entity.id
_entity.type
_entity.pdbx_description
1 polymer ?
#
loop_
_entity_poly.entity_id
_entity_poly.type
_entity_poly.pdbx_seq_one_letter_code
_entity_poly.pdbx_strand_id
1 'polypeptide(L)'
;MENEKLVEIGVCNNGGEDGHRRQKEEDEKMEKFYDLIRSFHEARNRRRQELNELEDKRMKKNKIRRLNKDHEDRKQQSSSWVPSFEWQDFTEEIEFRRPPTVFPSPFNYKNKELENKKQDRKEEDGLDLKLTL
;
A
#
# COMPACT_ATOMS: atom_id res chain seq x y z
N MET A 1 50.29 28.00 51.86
CA MET A 1 49.23 27.25 52.54
C MET A 1 48.20 26.90 51.49
N GLU A 2 48.33 25.66 51.04
CA GLU A 2 47.50 24.95 50.07
C GLU A 2 46.07 24.86 50.57
N ASN A 3 45.08 24.92 49.66
CA ASN A 3 43.74 24.37 49.84
C ASN A 3 43.10 24.19 48.46
N GLU A 4 43.61 23.23 47.68
CA GLU A 4 42.89 22.72 46.51
C GLU A 4 41.75 21.83 47.02
N LYS A 5 40.53 22.35 46.95
CA LYS A 5 39.33 21.59 47.27
C LYS A 5 39.02 20.67 46.09
N LEU A 6 39.62 19.48 46.11
CA LEU A 6 39.25 18.35 45.25
C LEU A 6 37.75 18.07 45.45
N VAL A 7 36.95 18.47 44.47
CA VAL A 7 35.56 18.02 44.35
C VAL A 7 35.64 16.56 43.93
N GLU A 8 35.49 15.68 44.90
CA GLU A 8 35.30 14.25 44.70
C GLU A 8 34.04 14.07 43.87
N ILE A 9 34.21 13.90 42.56
CA ILE A 9 33.17 13.44 41.65
C ILE A 9 32.86 12.03 42.13
N GLY A 10 31.76 11.89 42.88
CA GLY A 10 31.21 10.62 43.28
C GLY A 10 30.91 9.79 42.04
N VAL A 11 31.88 8.98 41.64
CA VAL A 11 31.67 7.86 40.71
C VAL A 11 30.90 6.83 41.51
N CYS A 12 29.57 6.90 41.41
CA CYS A 12 28.69 5.85 41.90
C CYS A 12 28.91 4.59 41.03
N ASN A 13 29.97 3.85 41.30
CA ASN A 13 30.15 2.48 40.85
C ASN A 13 29.12 1.59 41.56
N ASN A 14 27.87 1.64 41.10
CA ASN A 14 26.87 0.63 41.44
C ASN A 14 26.97 -0.51 40.43
N GLY A 15 28.06 -1.27 40.52
CA GLY A 15 28.20 -2.57 39.88
C GLY A 15 27.33 -3.59 40.59
N GLY A 16 26.05 -3.62 40.26
CA GLY A 16 25.13 -4.70 40.60
C GLY A 16 24.58 -5.30 39.31
N GLU A 17 24.42 -6.62 39.26
CA GLU A 17 23.97 -7.42 38.11
C GLU A 17 22.78 -6.83 37.32
N ASP A 18 21.96 -6.00 37.96
CA ASP A 18 20.84 -5.25 37.38
C ASP A 18 21.24 -4.24 36.28
N GLY A 19 22.42 -3.61 36.37
CA GLY A 19 22.89 -2.67 35.35
C GLY A 19 23.24 -3.36 34.04
N HIS A 20 23.91 -4.52 34.12
CA HIS A 20 24.25 -5.33 32.95
C HIS A 20 23.00 -5.92 32.29
N ARG A 21 22.00 -6.29 33.10
CA ARG A 21 20.72 -6.80 32.58
C ARG A 21 19.96 -5.74 31.79
N ARG A 22 19.85 -4.51 32.32
CA ARG A 22 19.19 -3.39 31.62
C ARG A 22 19.88 -3.05 30.30
N GLN A 23 21.21 -3.06 30.28
CA GLN A 23 21.96 -2.78 29.06
C GLN A 23 21.71 -3.84 27.97
N LYS A 24 21.66 -5.13 28.33
CA LYS A 24 21.28 -6.20 27.39
C LYS A 24 19.86 -6.00 26.83
N GLU A 25 18.90 -5.62 27.68
CA GLU A 25 17.52 -5.36 27.24
C GLU A 25 17.43 -4.16 26.28
N GLU A 26 18.26 -3.13 26.48
CA GLU A 26 18.39 -1.99 25.57
C GLU A 26 19.03 -2.39 24.24
N ASP A 27 20.10 -3.19 24.27
CA ASP A 27 20.75 -3.72 23.07
C ASP A 27 19.78 -4.57 22.23
N GLU A 28 19.00 -5.45 22.86
CA GLU A 28 17.97 -6.26 22.19
C GLU A 28 16.87 -5.38 21.55
N LYS A 29 16.48 -4.28 22.20
CA LYS A 29 15.51 -3.33 21.63
C LYS A 29 16.10 -2.59 20.43
N MET A 30 17.37 -2.21 20.51
CA MET A 30 18.08 -1.56 19.40
C MET A 30 18.20 -2.50 18.20
N GLU A 31 18.54 -3.78 18.42
CA GLU A 31 18.57 -4.78 17.35
C GLU A 31 17.22 -4.92 16.65
N LYS A 32 16.13 -5.05 17.42
CA LYS A 32 14.76 -5.10 16.87
C LYS A 32 14.40 -3.85 16.06
N PHE A 33 14.85 -2.68 16.51
CA PHE A 33 14.64 -1.43 15.78
C PHE A 33 15.40 -1.41 14.44
N TYR A 34 16.64 -1.88 14.40
CA TYR A 34 17.40 -2.00 13.16
C TYR A 34 16.83 -3.07 12.23
N ASP A 35 16.34 -4.19 12.74
CA ASP A 35 15.60 -5.20 11.96
C ASP A 35 14.38 -4.59 11.28
N LEU A 36 13.64 -3.77 12.01
CA LEU A 36 12.48 -3.07 11.45
C LEU A 36 12.89 -2.17 10.28
N ILE A 37 13.92 -1.31 10.46
CA ILE A 37 14.41 -0.43 9.39
C ILE A 37 14.87 -1.24 8.17
N ARG A 38 15.62 -2.32 8.40
CA ARG A 38 16.08 -3.23 7.34
C ARG A 38 14.90 -3.80 6.55
N SER A 39 13.87 -4.28 7.25
CA SER A 39 12.69 -4.87 6.62
C SER A 39 11.94 -3.88 5.71
N PHE A 40 11.81 -2.61 6.14
CA PHE A 40 11.16 -1.57 5.34
C PHE A 40 11.97 -1.21 4.09
N HIS A 41 13.29 -1.09 4.21
CA HIS A 41 14.15 -0.87 3.06
C HIS A 41 14.09 -2.03 2.07
N GLU A 42 14.11 -3.27 2.56
CA GLU A 42 14.00 -4.46 1.72
C GLU A 42 12.65 -4.52 1.00
N ALA A 43 11.54 -4.33 1.72
CA ALA A 43 10.20 -4.30 1.13
C ALA A 43 10.06 -3.22 0.05
N ARG A 44 10.59 -2.02 0.30
CA ARG A 44 10.62 -0.93 -0.68
C ARG A 44 11.45 -1.29 -1.90
N ASN A 45 12.65 -1.84 -1.70
CA ASN A 45 13.56 -2.20 -2.78
C ASN A 45 12.98 -3.31 -3.65
N ARG A 46 12.37 -4.33 -3.03
CA ARG A 46 11.67 -5.40 -3.73
C ARG A 46 10.56 -4.85 -4.62
N ARG A 47 9.67 -4.00 -4.08
CA ARG A 47 8.61 -3.37 -4.89
C ARG A 47 9.18 -2.58 -6.07
N ARG A 48 10.28 -1.84 -5.85
CA ARG A 48 10.92 -1.07 -6.93
C ARG A 48 11.53 -1.98 -8.01
N GLN A 49 12.15 -3.09 -7.62
CA GLN A 49 12.69 -4.07 -8.56
C GLN A 49 11.57 -4.71 -9.39
N GLU A 50 10.49 -5.16 -8.75
CA GLU A 50 9.33 -5.74 -9.43
C GLU A 50 8.73 -4.78 -10.47
N LEU A 51 8.62 -3.48 -10.13
CA LEU A 51 8.13 -2.45 -11.04
C LEU A 51 9.08 -2.21 -12.23
N ASN A 52 10.39 -2.12 -11.98
CA ASN A 52 11.38 -1.93 -13.03
C ASN A 52 11.39 -3.13 -13.99
N GLU A 53 11.32 -4.36 -13.48
CA GLU A 53 11.23 -5.56 -14.32
C GLU A 53 9.96 -5.58 -15.18
N LEU A 54 8.83 -5.11 -14.63
CA LEU A 54 7.58 -5.00 -15.37
C LEU A 54 7.69 -3.94 -16.49
N GLU A 55 8.33 -2.81 -16.19
CA GLU A 55 8.60 -1.74 -17.13
C GLU A 55 9.52 -2.20 -18.27
N ASP A 56 10.62 -2.89 -17.95
CA ASP A 56 11.53 -3.46 -18.93
C ASP A 56 10.84 -4.48 -19.84
N LYS A 57 9.98 -5.34 -19.27
CA LYS A 57 9.15 -6.28 -20.03
C LYS A 57 8.18 -5.53 -20.96
N ARG A 58 7.59 -4.42 -20.49
CA ARG A 58 6.69 -3.57 -21.30
C ARG A 58 7.44 -2.86 -22.43
N MET A 59 8.61 -2.28 -22.14
CA MET A 59 9.48 -1.62 -23.12
C MET A 59 9.91 -2.60 -24.24
N LYS A 60 10.33 -3.81 -23.87
CA LYS A 60 10.70 -4.88 -24.83
C LYS A 60 9.51 -5.30 -25.71
N LYS A 61 8.33 -5.54 -25.12
CA LYS A 61 7.10 -5.86 -25.88
C LYS A 61 6.71 -4.72 -26.84
N ASN A 62 6.82 -3.47 -26.41
CA ASN A 62 6.52 -2.31 -27.25
C ASN A 62 7.53 -2.16 -28.41
N LYS A 63 8.81 -2.45 -28.19
CA LYS A 63 9.83 -2.41 -29.25
C LYS A 63 9.59 -3.49 -30.32
N ILE A 64 9.22 -4.70 -29.92
CA ILE A 64 8.86 -5.79 -30.84
C ILE A 64 7.60 -5.43 -31.64
N ARG A 65 6.57 -4.88 -30.98
CA ARG A 65 5.34 -4.44 -31.64
C ARG A 65 5.58 -3.31 -32.66
N ARG A 66 6.55 -2.42 -32.41
CA ARG A 66 6.94 -1.38 -33.39
C ARG A 66 7.69 -1.95 -34.58
N LEU A 67 8.62 -2.90 -34.37
CA LEU A 67 9.35 -3.57 -35.45
C LEU A 67 8.44 -4.40 -36.37
N ASN A 68 7.41 -5.05 -35.81
CA ASN A 68 6.42 -5.79 -36.60
C ASN A 68 5.40 -4.87 -37.30
N LYS A 69 5.25 -3.61 -36.85
CA LYS A 69 4.33 -2.66 -37.48
C LYS A 69 4.84 -2.20 -38.85
N ASP A 70 6.15 -2.09 -39.01
CA ASP A 70 6.78 -1.76 -40.31
C ASP A 70 6.64 -2.90 -41.33
N HIS A 71 6.28 -4.12 -40.90
CA HIS A 71 6.05 -5.28 -41.76
C HIS A 71 4.56 -5.59 -42.04
N GLU A 72 3.63 -4.99 -41.30
CA GLU A 72 2.19 -5.30 -41.31
C GLU A 72 1.30 -4.06 -41.57
N ASP A 73 1.79 -3.09 -42.33
CA ASP A 73 0.98 -1.94 -42.81
C ASP A 73 -0.10 -2.32 -43.85
N ARG A 74 -0.56 -3.59 -43.90
CA ARG A 74 -1.64 -3.96 -44.83
C ARG A 74 -2.82 -4.76 -44.30
N LYS A 75 -2.79 -5.39 -43.13
CA LYS A 75 -3.99 -6.11 -42.66
C LYS A 75 -4.15 -6.03 -41.14
N GLN A 76 -5.34 -5.62 -40.72
CA GLN A 76 -5.85 -5.69 -39.35
C GLN A 76 -5.38 -4.56 -38.42
N GLN A 77 -5.95 -3.38 -38.68
CA GLN A 77 -6.30 -2.44 -37.63
C GLN A 77 -7.05 -3.21 -36.54
N SER A 78 -6.39 -3.46 -35.42
CA SER A 78 -7.06 -3.86 -34.19
C SER A 78 -8.04 -2.75 -33.83
N SER A 79 -9.33 -3.09 -33.80
CA SER A 79 -10.41 -2.20 -33.35
C SER A 79 -10.20 -1.85 -31.88
N SER A 80 -9.37 -0.83 -31.65
CA SER A 80 -9.14 -0.21 -30.36
C SER A 80 -10.38 0.61 -30.03
N TRP A 81 -11.30 0.06 -29.23
CA TRP A 81 -12.40 0.85 -28.70
C TRP A 81 -11.80 1.87 -27.72
N VAL A 82 -11.56 3.09 -28.23
CA VAL A 82 -11.13 4.24 -27.44
C VAL A 82 -12.28 5.22 -27.48
N PRO A 83 -13.02 5.39 -26.36
CA PRO A 83 -13.99 6.46 -26.26
C PRO A 83 -13.28 7.80 -26.47
N SER A 84 -13.69 8.55 -27.48
CA SER A 84 -13.36 9.96 -27.63
C SER A 84 -14.52 10.75 -27.04
N PHE A 85 -14.20 11.65 -26.12
CA PHE A 85 -15.19 12.56 -25.57
C PHE A 85 -15.04 13.93 -26.25
N GLU A 86 -16.17 14.52 -26.59
CA GLU A 86 -16.28 15.88 -27.11
C GLU A 86 -16.84 16.81 -26.03
N TRP A 87 -16.67 18.12 -26.19
CA TRP A 87 -17.20 19.11 -25.23
C TRP A 87 -18.71 18.97 -25.00
N GLN A 88 -19.42 18.55 -26.04
CA GLN A 88 -20.86 18.32 -26.06
C GLN A 88 -21.30 17.23 -25.07
N ASP A 89 -20.46 16.22 -24.83
CA ASP A 89 -20.77 15.12 -23.89
C ASP A 89 -20.94 15.61 -22.44
N PHE A 90 -20.46 16.82 -22.13
CA PHE A 90 -20.52 17.43 -20.81
C PHE A 90 -21.52 18.58 -20.70
N THR A 91 -21.96 19.13 -21.84
CA THR A 91 -22.86 20.30 -21.88
C THR A 91 -24.28 19.94 -22.29
N GLU A 92 -24.50 18.75 -22.84
CA GLU A 92 -25.83 18.28 -23.18
C GLU A 92 -26.62 17.95 -21.90
N GLU A 93 -27.80 18.55 -21.76
CA GLU A 93 -28.73 18.24 -20.66
C GLU A 93 -29.24 16.80 -20.85
N ILE A 94 -28.73 15.88 -20.05
CA ILE A 94 -29.13 14.47 -20.13
C ILE A 94 -30.56 14.33 -19.62
N GLU A 95 -31.50 14.04 -20.52
CA GLU A 95 -32.84 13.63 -20.15
C GLU A 95 -32.83 12.19 -19.63
N PHE A 96 -32.80 12.04 -18.30
CA PHE A 96 -32.96 10.74 -17.69
C PHE A 96 -34.37 10.20 -17.96
N ARG A 97 -34.47 9.14 -18.76
CA ARG A 97 -35.74 8.41 -19.01
C ARG A 97 -36.39 7.88 -17.72
N ARG A 98 -35.65 7.81 -16.62
CA ARG A 98 -36.10 7.37 -15.30
C ARG A 98 -35.45 8.23 -14.21
N PRO A 99 -36.12 8.46 -13.07
CA PRO A 99 -35.50 9.15 -11.95
C PRO A 99 -34.16 8.50 -11.56
N PRO A 100 -33.12 9.28 -11.21
CA PRO A 100 -31.87 8.74 -10.71
C PRO A 100 -32.15 7.78 -9.56
N THR A 101 -31.52 6.60 -9.59
CA THR A 101 -31.57 5.66 -8.49
C THR A 101 -30.97 6.31 -7.25
N VAL A 102 -31.79 6.48 -6.21
CA VAL A 102 -31.33 6.98 -4.90
C VAL A 102 -30.36 5.96 -4.33
N PHE A 103 -29.08 6.33 -4.26
CA PHE A 103 -28.10 5.50 -3.58
C PHE A 103 -28.39 5.50 -2.07
N PRO A 104 -28.30 4.34 -1.39
CA PRO A 104 -28.39 4.30 0.05
C PRO A 104 -27.27 5.17 0.64
N SER A 105 -27.63 6.03 1.59
CA SER A 105 -26.67 6.81 2.36
C SER A 105 -25.65 5.87 3.00
N PRO A 106 -24.35 6.23 3.06
CA PRO A 106 -23.36 5.46 3.81
C PRO A 106 -23.88 5.24 5.23
N PHE A 107 -23.98 3.99 5.64
CA PHE A 107 -24.39 3.63 6.99
C PHE A 107 -23.32 4.16 7.95
N ASN A 108 -23.68 5.19 8.72
CA ASN A 108 -22.80 5.73 9.74
C ASN A 108 -22.82 4.75 10.92
N TYR A 109 -21.83 3.84 10.98
CA TYR A 109 -21.63 2.96 12.13
C TYR A 109 -21.11 3.77 13.32
N LYS A 110 -21.98 4.60 13.91
CA LYS A 110 -21.73 5.18 15.23
C LYS A 110 -22.55 4.39 16.24
N ASN A 111 -21.86 3.44 16.87
CA ASN A 111 -22.11 2.88 18.20
C ASN A 111 -23.56 2.57 18.57
N LYS A 112 -23.95 1.30 18.40
CA LYS A 112 -24.87 0.63 19.34
C LYS A 112 -24.33 -0.75 19.67
N GLU A 113 -23.45 -0.76 20.66
CA GLU A 113 -23.36 -1.85 21.61
C GLU A 113 -24.77 -2.04 22.21
N LEU A 114 -25.44 -3.15 21.87
CA LEU A 114 -26.28 -3.96 22.76
C LEU A 114 -27.18 -4.93 21.97
N GLU A 115 -27.17 -6.18 22.47
CA GLU A 115 -28.16 -7.26 22.32
C GLU A 115 -28.10 -8.21 21.11
N ASN A 116 -27.32 -9.28 21.30
CA ASN A 116 -27.79 -10.67 21.33
C ASN A 116 -29.11 -11.01 20.59
N LYS A 117 -28.99 -11.73 19.47
CA LYS A 117 -29.52 -13.10 19.23
C LYS A 117 -29.84 -13.30 17.75
N LYS A 118 -29.19 -14.35 17.22
CA LYS A 118 -29.65 -15.25 16.16
C LYS A 118 -30.09 -14.57 14.86
N GLN A 119 -29.44 -14.93 13.76
CA GLN A 119 -29.98 -15.95 12.86
C GLN A 119 -29.11 -16.00 11.60
N ASP A 120 -28.64 -17.21 11.27
CA ASP A 120 -28.13 -17.59 9.97
C ASP A 120 -28.88 -16.85 8.85
N ARG A 121 -28.16 -15.96 8.16
CA ARG A 121 -28.50 -15.54 6.81
C ARG A 121 -27.20 -15.41 6.03
N LYS A 122 -26.84 -16.54 5.43
CA LYS A 122 -26.09 -16.70 4.19
C LYS A 122 -25.15 -15.55 3.85
N GLU A 123 -23.86 -15.77 4.11
CA GLU A 123 -22.79 -15.12 3.36
C GLU A 123 -22.82 -15.64 1.91
N GLU A 124 -23.78 -15.16 1.11
CA GLU A 124 -23.83 -15.35 -0.35
C GLU A 124 -23.70 -14.01 -1.10
N ASP A 125 -23.09 -12.99 -0.46
CA ASP A 125 -22.74 -11.72 -1.12
C ASP A 125 -21.25 -11.69 -1.54
N GLY A 126 -20.72 -12.86 -1.93
CA GLY A 126 -19.41 -12.97 -2.57
C GLY A 126 -19.54 -12.77 -4.06
N LEU A 127 -18.95 -11.69 -4.60
CA LEU A 127 -18.85 -11.46 -6.04
C LEU A 127 -18.00 -12.58 -6.69
N ASP A 128 -18.65 -13.51 -7.38
CA ASP A 128 -17.98 -14.56 -8.16
C ASP A 128 -17.42 -13.97 -9.47
N LEU A 129 -16.16 -13.54 -9.42
CA LEU A 129 -15.40 -13.06 -10.57
C LEU A 129 -14.84 -14.24 -11.37
N LYS A 130 -15.62 -14.73 -12.33
CA LYS A 130 -15.14 -15.70 -13.32
C LYS A 130 -14.25 -15.01 -14.35
N LEU A 131 -12.96 -14.93 -14.04
CA LEU A 131 -11.94 -14.46 -14.97
C LEU A 131 -11.46 -15.63 -15.83
N THR A 132 -12.03 -15.75 -17.02
CA THR A 132 -11.48 -16.61 -18.08
C THR A 132 -10.54 -15.77 -18.94
N LEU A 133 -9.32 -16.27 -19.16
CA LEU A 133 -8.32 -15.66 -20.05
C LEU A 133 -8.69 -15.81 -21.53
#